data_AF-A0A2E5KH76-F1
#
_entry.id   AF-A0A2E5KH76-F1
#
_cell.length_a   1.000
_cell.length_b   1.000
_cell.length_c   1.000
_cell.angle_alpha   90.00
_cell.angle_beta   90.00
_cell.angle_gamma   90.00
#
_symmetry.space_group_name_H-M   'P 1'
#
loop_
_entity.id
_entity.type
_entity.pdbx_description
1 polymer ?
#
loop_
_entity_poly.entity_id
_entity_poly.type
_entity_poly.pdbx_seq_one_letter_code
_entity_poly.pdbx_strand_id
1 'polypeptide(L)'
;MSKKNSNNKSSSDIKENTRLFLNKSPIIMGIKIYVFIIGIMLSGMFSRTFFAQIVLFLGINEVKETYNPQAVKINTKQAILAARIIALITLLTIMYTVISFSGTSNFNILIPGLLIGFGICQQMEGAALDVITEHMRNSMGAWTTILHVFAKKKRGEYWKEFIEETELLWAHPQIRPMSGSEEALEKIEGKISEDRLVKYMNKGREEMNYYTGIEDNSESKTRFFDHALEWLHNTRDKHDDLNEVQQRLGTWSYAVYLGVGTIIWLLQPF
;
A
#
# COMPACT_ATOMS: atom_id res chain seq x y z
N MET A 1 -14.22 62.59 -7.91
CA MET A 1 -14.03 61.38 -7.07
C MET A 1 -14.48 60.17 -7.88
N SER A 2 -13.56 59.36 -8.42
CA SER A 2 -13.76 57.93 -8.75
C SER A 2 -12.55 57.41 -9.56
N LYS A 3 -11.61 56.79 -8.85
CA LYS A 3 -10.56 55.91 -9.41
C LYS A 3 -10.22 54.87 -8.35
N LYS A 4 -11.12 53.91 -8.16
CA LYS A 4 -10.92 52.76 -7.27
C LYS A 4 -11.83 51.62 -7.74
N ASN A 5 -11.52 51.00 -8.89
CA ASN A 5 -12.17 49.72 -9.26
C ASN A 5 -11.49 48.88 -10.36
N SER A 6 -10.29 49.21 -10.86
CA SER A 6 -9.63 48.38 -11.88
C SER A 6 -8.66 47.32 -11.32
N ASN A 7 -8.18 47.45 -10.07
CA ASN A 7 -7.15 46.54 -9.53
C ASN A 7 -7.67 45.27 -8.85
N ASN A 8 -8.95 45.20 -8.47
CA ASN A 8 -9.49 44.00 -7.81
C ASN A 8 -9.87 42.89 -8.80
N LYS A 9 -10.16 43.24 -10.07
CA LYS A 9 -10.56 42.26 -11.10
C LYS A 9 -9.37 41.46 -11.63
N SER A 10 -8.17 42.06 -11.69
CA SER A 10 -6.97 41.35 -12.17
C SER A 10 -6.43 40.34 -11.15
N SER A 11 -6.54 40.60 -9.85
CA SER A 11 -6.02 39.68 -8.81
C SER A 11 -6.87 38.41 -8.65
N SER A 12 -8.20 38.51 -8.78
CA SER A 12 -9.10 37.35 -8.80
C SER A 12 -8.86 36.49 -10.04
N ASP A 13 -8.74 37.12 -11.21
CA ASP A 13 -8.55 36.41 -12.48
C ASP A 13 -7.15 35.77 -12.56
N ILE A 14 -6.13 36.38 -11.95
CA ILE A 14 -4.80 35.76 -11.81
C ILE A 14 -4.87 34.58 -10.84
N LYS A 15 -5.53 34.69 -9.68
CA LYS A 15 -5.67 33.56 -8.74
C LYS A 15 -6.45 32.40 -9.34
N GLU A 16 -7.49 32.68 -10.12
CA GLU A 16 -8.33 31.69 -10.78
C GLU A 16 -7.59 31.00 -11.93
N ASN A 17 -6.90 31.77 -12.78
CA ASN A 17 -6.03 31.21 -13.82
C ASN A 17 -4.85 30.44 -13.23
N THR A 18 -4.25 30.90 -12.14
CA THR A 18 -3.16 30.17 -11.46
C THR A 18 -3.71 28.87 -10.86
N ARG A 19 -4.90 28.87 -10.25
CA ARG A 19 -5.54 27.61 -9.78
C ARG A 19 -5.84 26.65 -10.93
N LEU A 20 -6.34 27.15 -12.06
CA LEU A 20 -6.63 26.34 -13.26
C LEU A 20 -5.37 25.75 -13.89
N PHE A 21 -4.29 26.53 -13.95
CA PHE A 21 -2.99 26.10 -14.46
C PHE A 21 -2.30 25.12 -13.50
N LEU A 22 -2.38 25.38 -12.19
CA LEU A 22 -1.84 24.50 -11.16
C LEU A 22 -2.61 23.17 -11.12
N ASN A 23 -3.93 23.17 -11.30
CA ASN A 23 -4.74 21.95 -11.23
C ASN A 23 -4.61 21.05 -12.49
N LYS A 24 -4.12 21.60 -13.61
CA LYS A 24 -3.86 20.87 -14.87
C LYS A 24 -2.37 20.60 -15.13
N SER A 25 -1.47 21.10 -14.29
CA SER A 25 -0.03 20.88 -14.49
C SER A 25 0.35 19.43 -14.18
N PRO A 26 1.06 18.73 -15.08
CA PRO A 26 1.50 17.36 -14.86
C PRO A 26 2.40 17.21 -13.62
N ILE A 27 3.11 18.28 -13.24
CA ILE A 27 3.95 18.32 -12.04
C ILE A 27 3.10 18.21 -10.77
N ILE A 28 1.97 18.91 -10.72
CA ILE A 28 1.09 18.92 -9.54
C ILE A 28 0.28 17.63 -9.46
N MET A 29 -0.07 17.06 -10.61
CA MET A 29 -0.63 15.72 -10.65
C MET A 29 0.36 14.68 -10.11
N GLY A 30 1.64 14.77 -10.49
CA GLY A 30 2.72 13.95 -9.94
C GLY A 30 2.86 14.10 -8.42
N ILE A 31 2.90 15.34 -7.91
CA ILE A 31 2.98 15.61 -6.47
C ILE A 31 1.79 15.01 -5.72
N LYS A 32 0.56 15.17 -6.23
CA LYS A 32 -0.64 14.58 -5.62
C LYS A 32 -0.55 13.06 -5.50
N ILE A 33 0.00 12.38 -6.52
CA ILE A 33 0.22 10.92 -6.48
C ILE A 33 1.19 10.57 -5.35
N TYR A 34 2.33 11.26 -5.24
CA TYR A 34 3.29 10.98 -4.16
C TYR A 34 2.73 11.28 -2.77
N VAL A 35 1.99 12.39 -2.60
CA VAL A 35 1.33 12.72 -1.33
C VAL A 35 0.32 11.63 -0.95
N PHE A 36 -0.43 11.11 -1.92
CA PHE A 36 -1.36 10.02 -1.69
C PHE A 36 -0.66 8.73 -1.25
N ILE A 37 0.40 8.32 -1.96
CA ILE A 37 1.19 7.12 -1.63
C ILE A 37 1.79 7.25 -0.23
N ILE A 38 2.44 8.38 0.06
CA ILE A 38 3.04 8.66 1.37
C ILE A 38 1.95 8.65 2.47
N GLY A 39 0.77 9.20 2.19
CA GLY A 39 -0.37 9.17 3.11
C GLY A 39 -0.82 7.77 3.47
N ILE A 40 -0.91 6.86 2.48
CA ILE A 40 -1.21 5.43 2.74
C ILE A 40 -0.12 4.80 3.59
N MET A 41 1.15 4.96 3.21
CA MET A 41 2.30 4.38 3.91
C MET A 41 2.32 4.83 5.37
N LEU A 42 2.25 6.14 5.63
CA LEU A 42 2.25 6.68 6.98
C LEU A 42 1.05 6.18 7.79
N SER A 43 -0.16 6.24 7.23
CA SER A 43 -1.38 5.75 7.91
C SER A 43 -1.26 4.28 8.32
N GLY A 44 -0.76 3.42 7.41
CA GLY A 44 -0.51 2.01 7.68
C GLY A 44 0.56 1.80 8.76
N MET A 45 1.67 2.52 8.68
CA MET A 45 2.75 2.47 9.68
C MET A 45 2.26 2.90 11.07
N PHE A 46 1.50 4.01 11.14
CA PHE A 46 0.89 4.48 12.39
C PHE A 46 -0.09 3.46 12.96
N SER A 47 -0.98 2.91 12.13
CA SER A 47 -1.92 1.87 12.53
C SER A 47 -1.19 0.67 13.13
N ARG A 48 -0.16 0.16 12.45
CA ARG A 48 0.62 -0.98 12.94
C ARG A 48 1.38 -0.68 14.23
N THR A 49 1.98 0.51 14.35
CA THR A 49 2.76 0.86 15.55
C THR A 49 1.87 0.96 16.79
N PHE A 50 0.73 1.64 16.67
CA PHE A 50 -0.10 1.97 17.83
C PHE A 50 -1.23 0.96 18.07
N PHE A 51 -1.85 0.42 17.02
CA PHE A 51 -2.98 -0.48 17.16
C PHE A 51 -2.60 -1.95 17.15
N ALA A 52 -1.54 -2.38 16.44
CA ALA A 52 -1.17 -3.80 16.47
C ALA A 52 -0.75 -4.24 17.88
N GLN A 53 -0.03 -3.39 18.63
CA GLN A 53 0.31 -3.67 20.03
C GLN A 53 -0.91 -3.73 20.94
N ILE A 54 -1.90 -2.86 20.73
CA ILE A 54 -3.16 -2.85 21.51
C ILE A 54 -4.01 -4.09 21.18
N VAL A 55 -4.12 -4.46 19.90
CA VAL A 55 -4.87 -5.65 19.45
C VAL A 55 -4.23 -6.93 19.98
N LEU A 56 -2.91 -7.03 19.94
CA LEU A 56 -2.14 -8.18 20.46
C LEU A 56 -2.23 -8.24 22.00
N PHE A 57 -2.23 -7.09 22.68
CA PHE A 57 -2.46 -7.01 24.13
C PHE A 57 -3.89 -7.38 24.55
N LEU A 58 -4.90 -6.99 23.77
CA LEU A 58 -6.31 -7.26 24.07
C LEU A 58 -6.83 -8.61 23.53
N GLY A 59 -6.00 -9.37 22.81
CA GLY A 59 -6.39 -10.68 22.26
C GLY A 59 -7.57 -10.62 21.29
N ILE A 60 -7.77 -9.48 20.61
CA ILE A 60 -8.89 -9.30 19.68
C ILE A 60 -8.54 -10.01 18.36
N ASN A 61 -9.37 -10.98 17.97
CA ASN A 61 -9.19 -11.70 16.71
C ASN A 61 -9.18 -10.77 15.49
N GLU A 62 -8.34 -11.17 14.53
CA GLU A 62 -7.88 -10.48 13.32
C GLU A 62 -8.88 -9.46 12.73
N VAL A 63 -8.37 -8.24 12.56
CA VAL A 63 -9.02 -7.18 11.78
C VAL A 63 -9.28 -7.72 10.38
N LYS A 64 -10.53 -7.60 9.89
CA LYS A 64 -10.90 -7.92 8.51
C LYS A 64 -9.84 -7.33 7.56
N GLU A 65 -9.18 -8.18 6.78
CA GLU A 65 -8.15 -7.78 5.81
C GLU A 65 -8.77 -6.84 4.76
N THR A 66 -8.76 -5.53 5.02
CA THR A 66 -9.22 -4.52 4.09
C THR A 66 -8.02 -3.93 3.36
N TYR A 67 -8.09 -3.85 2.04
CA TYR A 67 -7.05 -3.22 1.23
C TYR A 67 -7.59 -1.99 0.51
N ASN A 68 -6.67 -1.10 0.09
CA ASN A 68 -7.00 0.05 -0.74
C ASN A 68 -6.73 -0.30 -2.22
N PRO A 69 -7.75 -0.35 -3.10
CA PRO A 69 -7.57 -0.68 -4.53
C PRO A 69 -6.59 0.25 -5.26
N GLN A 70 -6.45 1.51 -4.82
CA GLN A 70 -5.50 2.43 -5.42
C GLN A 70 -4.05 2.12 -5.03
N ALA A 71 -3.82 1.46 -3.89
CA ALA A 71 -2.48 1.04 -3.47
C ALA A 71 -1.91 -0.04 -4.40
N VAL A 72 -2.77 -0.93 -4.90
CA VAL A 72 -2.40 -2.03 -5.81
C VAL A 72 -1.98 -1.51 -7.19
N LYS A 73 -2.48 -0.34 -7.59
CA LYS A 73 -2.14 0.31 -8.86
C LYS A 73 -0.80 1.05 -8.85
N ILE A 74 -0.17 1.19 -7.68
CA ILE A 74 1.09 1.94 -7.54
C ILE A 74 2.20 1.22 -8.32
N ASN A 75 3.01 1.99 -9.04
CA ASN A 75 4.19 1.47 -9.71
C ASN A 75 5.32 1.21 -8.67
N THR A 76 6.08 0.12 -8.84
CA THR A 76 7.19 -0.24 -7.96
C THR A 76 8.18 0.91 -7.76
N LYS A 77 8.54 1.61 -8.85
CA LYS A 77 9.45 2.78 -8.78
C LYS A 77 8.87 3.93 -7.93
N GLN A 78 7.56 4.16 -8.02
CA GLN A 78 6.90 5.22 -7.25
C GLN A 78 6.81 4.86 -5.77
N ALA A 79 6.52 3.59 -5.45
CA ALA A 79 6.51 3.09 -4.08
C ALA A 79 7.90 3.21 -3.44
N ILE A 80 8.95 2.76 -4.12
CA ILE A 80 10.33 2.87 -3.62
C ILE A 80 10.72 4.34 -3.40
N LEU A 81 10.40 5.22 -4.35
CA LEU A 81 10.74 6.64 -4.21
C LEU A 81 9.96 7.31 -3.06
N ALA A 82 8.69 6.97 -2.87
CA ALA A 82 7.90 7.45 -1.74
C ALA A 82 8.45 6.96 -0.39
N ALA A 83 8.83 5.68 -0.30
CA ALA A 83 9.46 5.12 0.90
C ALA A 83 10.79 5.81 1.22
N ARG A 84 11.62 6.09 0.20
CA ARG A 84 12.87 6.87 0.36
C ARG A 84 12.64 8.30 0.84
N ILE A 85 11.56 8.96 0.40
CA ILE A 85 11.19 10.29 0.90
C ILE A 85 10.87 10.21 2.40
N ILE A 86 10.10 9.22 2.83
CA ILE A 86 9.78 9.01 4.26
C ILE A 86 11.07 8.77 5.06
N ALA A 87 11.96 7.91 4.54
CA ALA A 87 13.24 7.61 5.15
C ALA A 87 14.11 8.87 5.30
N LEU A 88 14.23 9.68 4.24
CA LEU A 88 14.98 10.93 4.26
C LEU A 88 14.42 11.94 5.28
N ILE A 89 13.11 12.12 5.32
CA ILE A 89 12.45 13.01 6.31
C ILE A 89 12.74 12.51 7.73
N THR A 90 12.70 11.21 7.95
CA THR A 90 13.03 10.60 9.25
C THR A 90 14.47 10.90 9.65
N LEU A 91 15.43 10.68 8.74
CA LEU A 91 16.84 10.96 8.99
C LEU A 91 17.07 12.44 9.33
N LEU A 92 16.48 13.36 8.57
CA LEU A 92 16.58 14.80 8.83
C LEU A 92 16.02 15.17 10.20
N THR A 93 14.90 14.54 10.61
CA THR A 93 14.27 14.78 11.91
C THR A 93 15.15 14.28 13.06
N ILE A 94 15.74 13.09 12.93
CA ILE A 94 16.66 12.53 13.93
C ILE A 94 17.90 13.41 14.05
N MET A 95 18.53 13.77 12.92
CA MET A 95 19.72 14.62 12.91
C MET A 95 19.45 15.99 13.51
N TYR A 96 18.32 16.61 13.17
CA TYR A 96 17.89 17.87 13.77
C TYR A 96 17.78 17.74 15.29
N THR A 97 17.12 16.69 15.77
CA THR A 97 16.97 16.43 17.22
C THR A 97 18.32 16.25 17.90
N VAL A 98 19.20 15.40 17.37
CA VAL A 98 20.54 15.16 17.93
C VAL A 98 21.34 16.46 18.01
N ILE A 99 21.35 17.27 16.94
CA ILE A 99 22.09 18.55 16.90
C ILE A 99 21.49 19.56 17.88
N SER A 100 20.17 19.67 17.95
CA SER A 100 19.50 20.62 18.85
C SER A 100 19.77 20.34 20.33
N PHE A 101 19.91 19.08 20.73
CA PHE A 101 20.15 18.71 22.13
C PHE A 101 21.63 18.60 22.50
N SER A 102 22.49 18.08 21.61
CA SER A 102 23.91 17.84 21.92
C SER A 102 24.88 18.92 21.43
N GLY A 103 24.41 19.83 20.56
CA GLY A 103 25.25 20.80 19.87
C GLY A 103 26.11 20.19 18.77
N THR A 104 26.76 21.03 17.96
CA THR A 104 27.60 20.57 16.84
C THR A 104 29.02 20.17 17.24
N SER A 105 29.43 20.48 18.47
CA SER A 105 30.79 20.25 18.97
C SER A 105 30.97 18.89 19.67
N ASN A 106 29.88 18.22 20.07
CA ASN A 106 29.95 16.96 20.80
C ASN A 106 29.95 15.75 19.87
N PHE A 107 31.09 15.49 19.23
CA PHE A 107 31.26 14.38 18.28
C PHE A 107 30.96 12.99 18.86
N ASN A 108 31.13 12.82 20.19
CA ASN A 108 30.83 11.56 20.88
C ASN A 108 29.34 11.21 20.90
N ILE A 109 28.46 12.20 20.73
CA ILE A 109 27.01 12.01 20.61
C ILE A 109 26.59 12.09 19.14
N LEU A 110 27.19 13.00 18.38
CA LEU A 110 26.82 13.26 16.99
C LEU A 110 27.13 12.08 16.05
N ILE A 111 28.28 11.42 16.21
CA ILE A 111 28.65 10.26 15.37
C ILE A 111 27.74 9.06 15.65
N PRO A 112 27.55 8.61 16.90
CA PRO A 112 26.59 7.53 17.19
C PRO A 112 25.15 7.88 16.80
N GLY A 113 24.71 9.11 17.06
CA GLY A 113 23.38 9.59 16.68
C GLY A 113 23.12 9.51 15.17
N LEU A 114 24.12 9.85 14.36
CA LEU A 114 24.05 9.73 12.90
C LEU A 114 23.98 8.28 12.43
N LEU A 115 24.78 7.37 13.01
CA LEU A 115 24.74 5.94 12.67
C LEU A 115 23.39 5.31 13.05
N ILE A 116 22.86 5.62 14.24
CA ILE A 116 21.53 5.19 14.66
C ILE A 116 20.46 5.77 13.73
N GLY A 117 20.59 7.04 13.34
CA GLY A 117 19.71 7.69 12.38
C GLY A 117 19.64 6.97 11.04
N PHE A 118 20.79 6.52 10.51
CA PHE A 118 20.81 5.70 9.29
C PHE A 118 20.11 4.35 9.47
N GLY A 119 20.33 3.67 10.59
CA GLY A 119 19.66 2.40 10.88
C GLY A 119 18.13 2.54 10.97
N ILE A 120 17.64 3.57 11.66
CA ILE A 120 16.20 3.87 11.76
C ILE A 120 15.63 4.27 10.39
N CYS A 121 16.36 5.06 9.61
CA CYS A 121 15.98 5.48 8.26
C CYS A 121 15.73 4.30 7.32
N GLN A 122 16.66 3.33 7.26
CA GLN A 122 16.52 2.12 6.45
C GLN A 122 15.29 1.28 6.87
N GLN A 123 15.03 1.20 8.17
CA GLN A 123 13.86 0.47 8.69
C GLN A 123 12.54 1.18 8.39
N MET A 124 12.52 2.51 8.42
CA MET A 124 11.33 3.27 8.00
C MET A 124 11.05 3.09 6.50
N GLU A 125 12.09 3.00 5.67
CA GLU A 125 11.93 2.66 4.24
C GLU A 125 11.29 1.27 4.08
N GLY A 126 11.83 0.26 4.77
CA GLY A 126 11.29 -1.10 4.76
C GLY A 126 9.85 -1.18 5.26
N ALA A 127 9.53 -0.49 6.36
CA ALA A 127 8.19 -0.44 6.93
C ALA A 127 7.18 0.23 6.00
N ALA A 128 7.57 1.30 5.31
CA ALA A 128 6.71 1.96 4.33
C ALA A 128 6.39 1.05 3.14
N LEU A 129 7.38 0.29 2.65
CA LEU A 129 7.17 -0.69 1.58
C LEU A 129 6.25 -1.83 2.03
N ASP A 130 6.42 -2.31 3.27
CA ASP A 130 5.60 -3.37 3.87
C ASP A 130 4.09 -3.00 3.91
N VAL A 131 3.76 -1.71 3.98
CA VAL A 131 2.35 -1.24 3.91
C VAL A 131 1.76 -1.47 2.51
N ILE A 132 2.53 -1.19 1.47
CA ILE A 132 2.07 -1.37 0.09
C ILE A 132 2.01 -2.85 -0.28
N THR A 133 3.02 -3.63 0.08
CA THR A 133 3.03 -5.07 -0.19
C THR A 133 1.90 -5.78 0.53
N GLU A 134 1.54 -5.37 1.76
CA GLU A 134 0.35 -5.92 2.44
C GLU A 134 -0.94 -5.62 1.66
N HIS A 135 -1.15 -4.40 1.16
CA HIS A 135 -2.33 -4.09 0.36
C HIS A 135 -2.38 -4.90 -0.94
N MET A 136 -1.24 -5.11 -1.61
CA MET A 136 -1.15 -5.97 -2.79
C MET A 136 -1.48 -7.42 -2.45
N ARG A 137 -0.92 -7.95 -1.35
CA ARG A 137 -1.17 -9.30 -0.86
C ARG A 137 -2.66 -9.53 -0.56
N ASN A 138 -3.26 -8.62 0.20
CA ASN A 138 -4.67 -8.73 0.60
C ASN A 138 -5.60 -8.62 -0.62
N SER A 139 -5.26 -7.79 -1.61
CA SER A 139 -5.99 -7.72 -2.89
C SER A 139 -5.86 -9.02 -3.70
N MET A 140 -4.65 -9.55 -3.83
CA MET A 140 -4.44 -10.85 -4.50
C MET A 140 -5.21 -11.97 -3.82
N GLY A 141 -5.17 -12.05 -2.48
CA GLY A 141 -5.95 -13.02 -1.70
C GLY A 141 -7.46 -12.90 -1.90
N ALA A 142 -7.98 -11.67 -1.96
CA ALA A 142 -9.40 -11.41 -2.23
C ALA A 142 -9.81 -11.83 -3.66
N TRP A 143 -9.06 -11.39 -4.67
CA TRP A 143 -9.40 -11.67 -6.08
C TRP A 143 -9.22 -13.14 -6.44
N THR A 144 -8.14 -13.78 -6.01
CA THR A 144 -7.95 -15.23 -6.20
C THR A 144 -9.10 -16.03 -5.57
N THR A 145 -9.54 -15.66 -4.37
CA THR A 145 -10.72 -16.25 -3.70
C THR A 145 -12.00 -16.09 -4.51
N ILE A 146 -12.27 -14.89 -5.03
CA ILE A 146 -13.47 -14.61 -5.83
C ILE A 146 -13.47 -15.43 -7.13
N LEU A 147 -12.32 -15.46 -7.83
CA LEU A 147 -12.18 -16.18 -9.09
C LEU A 147 -12.28 -17.69 -8.88
N HIS A 148 -11.63 -18.23 -7.85
CA HIS A 148 -11.69 -19.65 -7.52
C HIS A 148 -13.12 -20.12 -7.20
N VAL A 149 -13.82 -19.42 -6.31
CA VAL A 149 -15.21 -19.74 -5.93
C VAL A 149 -16.15 -19.70 -7.13
N PHE A 150 -15.90 -18.78 -8.07
CA PHE A 150 -16.68 -18.70 -9.30
C PHE A 150 -16.36 -19.85 -10.26
N ALA A 151 -15.08 -20.16 -10.49
CA ALA A 151 -14.65 -21.23 -11.39
C ALA A 151 -15.16 -22.61 -10.92
N LYS A 152 -15.13 -22.88 -9.61
CA LYS A 152 -15.64 -24.13 -9.02
C LYS A 152 -17.15 -24.34 -9.19
N LYS A 153 -17.93 -23.25 -9.36
CA LYS A 153 -19.37 -23.33 -9.67
C LYS A 153 -19.65 -23.67 -11.13
N LYS A 154 -18.66 -23.54 -12.01
CA LYS A 154 -18.78 -23.83 -13.45
C LYS A 154 -18.36 -25.26 -13.77
N ARG A 155 -18.90 -25.80 -14.87
CA ARG A 155 -18.53 -27.12 -15.41
C ARG A 155 -17.73 -26.92 -16.70
N GLY A 156 -16.69 -27.72 -16.92
CA GLY A 156 -15.88 -27.73 -18.16
C GLY A 156 -14.37 -27.71 -17.90
N GLU A 157 -13.59 -28.17 -18.89
CA GLU A 157 -12.12 -28.26 -18.80
C GLU A 157 -11.45 -26.91 -18.58
N TYR A 158 -11.88 -25.87 -19.31
CA TYR A 158 -11.38 -24.50 -19.13
C TYR A 158 -11.46 -24.06 -17.66
N TRP A 159 -12.63 -24.19 -17.02
CA TRP A 159 -12.81 -23.78 -15.63
C TRP A 159 -11.97 -24.60 -14.64
N LYS A 160 -11.58 -25.81 -15.00
CA LYS A 160 -10.67 -26.64 -14.21
C LYS A 160 -9.24 -26.09 -14.28
N GLU A 161 -8.77 -25.70 -15.46
CA GLU A 161 -7.47 -25.02 -15.62
C GLU A 161 -7.42 -23.73 -14.77
N PHE A 162 -8.52 -22.97 -14.73
CA PHE A 162 -8.61 -21.78 -13.86
C PHE A 162 -8.49 -22.08 -12.37
N ILE A 163 -9.10 -23.18 -11.92
CA ILE A 163 -8.98 -23.60 -10.53
C ILE A 163 -7.51 -23.90 -10.22
N GLU A 164 -6.86 -24.69 -11.07
CA GLU A 164 -5.45 -25.06 -10.92
C GLU A 164 -4.54 -23.82 -10.89
N GLU A 165 -4.75 -22.84 -11.78
CA GLU A 165 -3.99 -21.58 -11.78
C GLU A 165 -4.22 -20.74 -10.50
N THR A 166 -5.46 -20.66 -10.00
CA THR A 166 -5.73 -19.94 -8.74
C THR A 166 -5.11 -20.64 -7.52
N GLU A 167 -5.06 -21.97 -7.52
CA GLU A 167 -4.40 -22.76 -6.47
C GLU A 167 -2.88 -22.60 -6.52
N LEU A 168 -2.29 -22.54 -7.73
CA LEU A 168 -0.87 -22.23 -7.92
C LEU A 168 -0.52 -20.83 -7.39
N LEU A 169 -1.40 -19.85 -7.57
CA LEU A 169 -1.23 -18.53 -6.96
C LEU A 169 -1.27 -18.57 -5.43
N TRP A 170 -2.06 -19.47 -4.82
CA TRP A 170 -2.07 -19.70 -3.37
C TRP A 170 -0.90 -20.52 -2.85
N ALA A 171 -0.22 -21.29 -3.71
CA ALA A 171 1.03 -21.95 -3.35
C ALA A 171 2.15 -20.93 -3.05
N HIS A 172 1.98 -19.67 -3.43
CA HIS A 172 2.91 -18.61 -3.07
C HIS A 172 2.91 -18.38 -1.54
N PRO A 173 4.07 -18.42 -0.85
CA PRO A 173 4.14 -18.41 0.62
C PRO A 173 3.47 -17.20 1.30
N GLN A 174 3.35 -16.12 0.56
CA GLN A 174 2.81 -14.86 1.04
C GLN A 174 1.38 -14.59 0.54
N ILE A 175 0.84 -15.32 -0.44
CA ILE A 175 -0.56 -15.11 -0.86
C ILE A 175 -1.43 -16.09 -0.08
N ARG A 176 -2.33 -15.57 0.75
CA ARG A 176 -3.28 -16.42 1.49
C ARG A 176 -4.70 -16.17 0.99
N PRO A 177 -5.53 -17.22 0.84
CA PRO A 177 -6.95 -17.03 0.61
C PRO A 177 -7.55 -16.27 1.79
N MET A 178 -8.45 -15.34 1.49
CA MET A 178 -9.05 -14.43 2.48
C MET A 178 -9.88 -15.17 3.53
N SER A 179 -10.22 -16.44 3.29
CA SER A 179 -10.95 -17.30 4.22
C SER A 179 -10.05 -18.00 5.25
N GLY A 180 -8.72 -17.91 5.12
CA GLY A 180 -7.74 -18.53 6.02
C GLY A 180 -7.74 -20.07 6.06
N SER A 181 -8.73 -20.74 5.45
CA SER A 181 -8.89 -22.20 5.41
C SER A 181 -9.81 -22.65 4.27
N GLU A 182 -9.60 -23.86 3.76
CA GLU A 182 -10.47 -24.53 2.77
C GLU A 182 -11.91 -24.71 3.29
N GLU A 183 -12.07 -25.05 4.58
CA GLU A 183 -13.40 -25.21 5.20
C GLU A 183 -14.22 -23.91 5.20
N ALA A 184 -13.55 -22.75 5.30
CA ALA A 184 -14.20 -21.46 5.21
C ALA A 184 -14.55 -21.08 3.75
N LEU A 185 -13.75 -21.52 2.78
CA LEU A 185 -14.06 -21.40 1.35
C LEU A 185 -15.31 -22.22 1.00
N GLU A 186 -15.40 -23.49 1.41
CA GLU A 186 -16.57 -24.34 1.17
C GLU A 186 -17.87 -23.74 1.75
N LYS A 187 -17.79 -23.12 2.94
CA LYS A 187 -18.92 -22.42 3.56
C LYS A 187 -19.37 -21.18 2.78
N ILE A 188 -18.45 -20.50 2.09
CA ILE A 188 -18.73 -19.34 1.23
C ILE A 188 -19.32 -19.81 -0.11
N GLU A 189 -18.77 -20.87 -0.68
CA GLU A 189 -19.22 -21.49 -1.94
C GLU A 189 -20.71 -21.88 -1.89
N GLY A 190 -21.15 -22.50 -0.79
CA GLY A 190 -22.54 -22.94 -0.64
C GLY A 190 -23.57 -21.80 -0.50
N LYS A 191 -23.14 -20.58 -0.19
CA LYS A 191 -24.05 -19.48 0.21
C LYS A 191 -24.18 -18.34 -0.81
N ILE A 192 -23.26 -18.21 -1.76
CA ILE A 192 -23.24 -17.09 -2.72
C ILE A 192 -23.72 -17.56 -4.10
N SER A 193 -24.70 -16.87 -4.69
CA SER A 193 -25.17 -17.15 -6.06
C SER A 193 -24.21 -16.60 -7.12
N GLU A 194 -24.22 -17.20 -8.31
CA GLU A 194 -23.41 -16.73 -9.45
C GLU A 194 -23.70 -15.26 -9.79
N ASP A 195 -24.96 -14.87 -9.86
CA ASP A 195 -25.37 -13.48 -10.15
C ASP A 195 -24.79 -12.47 -9.15
N ARG A 196 -24.68 -12.86 -7.88
CA ARG A 196 -24.06 -12.02 -6.85
C ARG A 196 -22.56 -11.88 -7.08
N LEU A 197 -21.88 -12.94 -7.50
CA LEU A 197 -20.46 -12.89 -7.86
C LEU A 197 -20.25 -12.02 -9.11
N VAL A 198 -21.03 -12.21 -10.17
CA VAL A 198 -20.93 -11.39 -11.39
C VAL A 198 -21.18 -9.91 -11.09
N LYS A 199 -22.19 -9.60 -10.26
CA LYS A 199 -22.45 -8.23 -9.82
C LYS A 199 -21.29 -7.64 -9.02
N TYR A 200 -20.65 -8.44 -8.17
CA TYR A 200 -19.48 -8.03 -7.41
C TYR A 200 -18.26 -7.78 -8.32
N MET A 201 -17.96 -8.72 -9.21
CA MET A 201 -16.88 -8.59 -10.19
C MET A 201 -17.09 -7.37 -11.10
N ASN A 202 -18.32 -7.14 -11.56
CA ASN A 202 -18.66 -5.95 -12.34
C ASN A 202 -18.47 -4.62 -11.57
N LYS A 203 -18.58 -4.63 -10.24
CA LYS A 203 -18.30 -3.45 -9.41
C LYS A 203 -16.79 -3.27 -9.18
N GLY A 204 -16.04 -4.36 -9.07
CA GLY A 204 -14.60 -4.35 -8.79
C GLY A 204 -13.68 -4.34 -10.02
N ARG A 205 -14.20 -4.59 -11.23
CA ARG A 205 -13.41 -4.73 -12.47
C ARG A 205 -12.49 -3.55 -12.80
N GLU A 206 -12.88 -2.35 -12.39
CA GLU A 206 -12.08 -1.14 -12.61
C GLU A 206 -10.77 -1.15 -11.81
N GLU A 207 -10.71 -1.90 -10.71
CA GLU A 207 -9.45 -2.14 -9.98
C GLU A 207 -8.40 -2.80 -10.88
N MET A 208 -8.82 -3.74 -11.72
CA MET A 208 -7.96 -4.45 -12.67
C MET A 208 -7.78 -3.71 -13.99
N ASN A 209 -8.26 -2.47 -14.08
CA ASN A 209 -8.34 -1.68 -15.32
C ASN A 209 -9.13 -2.39 -16.44
N TYR A 210 -10.09 -3.24 -16.07
CA TYR A 210 -11.01 -3.87 -17.01
C TYR A 210 -12.28 -3.03 -17.13
N TYR A 211 -12.45 -2.33 -18.26
CA TYR A 211 -13.53 -1.37 -18.45
C TYR A 211 -14.77 -1.95 -19.13
N THR A 212 -14.68 -3.17 -19.68
CA THR A 212 -15.78 -3.85 -20.33
C THR A 212 -16.73 -4.46 -19.30
N GLY A 213 -18.04 -4.45 -19.55
CA GLY A 213 -19.01 -5.14 -18.72
C GLY A 213 -18.86 -6.66 -18.81
N ILE A 214 -18.93 -7.36 -17.68
CA ILE A 214 -19.04 -8.82 -17.64
C ILE A 214 -20.50 -9.16 -17.91
N GLU A 215 -20.75 -9.67 -19.10
CA GLU A 215 -22.07 -10.10 -19.55
C GLU A 215 -22.37 -11.53 -19.11
N ASP A 216 -23.64 -11.93 -19.17
CA ASP A 216 -24.09 -13.27 -18.77
C ASP A 216 -23.86 -14.34 -19.87
N ASN A 217 -22.79 -14.18 -20.66
CA ASN A 217 -22.36 -15.17 -21.64
C ASN A 217 -21.01 -15.77 -21.24
N SER A 218 -20.73 -16.99 -21.70
CA SER A 218 -19.50 -17.69 -21.33
C SER A 218 -18.26 -16.93 -21.81
N GLU A 219 -18.29 -16.36 -23.01
CA GLU A 219 -17.14 -15.70 -23.63
C GLU A 219 -16.70 -14.42 -22.89
N SER A 220 -17.66 -13.61 -22.41
CA SER A 220 -17.36 -12.42 -21.62
C SER A 220 -16.75 -12.79 -20.27
N LYS A 221 -17.27 -13.86 -19.64
CA LYS A 221 -16.75 -14.38 -18.37
C LYS A 221 -15.33 -14.91 -18.56
N THR A 222 -15.06 -15.73 -19.58
CA THR A 222 -13.72 -16.28 -19.84
C THR A 222 -12.71 -15.16 -20.12
N ARG A 223 -13.06 -14.17 -20.96
CA ARG A 223 -12.19 -13.01 -21.23
C ARG A 223 -11.87 -12.17 -19.99
N PHE A 224 -12.84 -12.00 -19.09
CA PHE A 224 -12.58 -11.32 -17.81
C PHE A 224 -11.62 -12.12 -16.94
N PHE A 225 -11.78 -13.44 -16.91
CA PHE A 225 -10.94 -14.36 -16.14
C PHE A 225 -9.50 -14.39 -16.65
N ASP A 226 -9.28 -14.46 -17.97
CA ASP A 226 -7.95 -14.35 -18.58
C ASP A 226 -7.26 -13.03 -18.16
N HIS A 227 -7.97 -11.90 -18.29
CA HIS A 227 -7.46 -10.59 -17.90
C HIS A 227 -7.17 -10.49 -16.39
N ALA A 228 -8.03 -11.08 -15.57
CA ALA A 228 -7.87 -11.07 -14.11
C ALA A 228 -6.66 -11.90 -13.67
N LEU A 229 -6.40 -13.06 -14.30
CA LEU A 229 -5.19 -13.85 -14.06
C LEU A 229 -3.92 -13.08 -14.48
N GLU A 230 -3.93 -12.48 -15.67
CA GLU A 230 -2.79 -11.66 -16.11
C GLU A 230 -2.52 -10.50 -15.13
N TRP A 231 -3.58 -9.85 -14.66
CA TRP A 231 -3.47 -8.80 -13.65
C TRP A 231 -2.93 -9.32 -12.31
N LEU A 232 -3.36 -10.51 -11.87
CA LEU A 232 -2.86 -11.15 -10.66
C LEU A 232 -1.37 -11.49 -10.75
N HIS A 233 -0.91 -12.07 -11.86
CA HIS A 233 0.51 -12.33 -12.10
C HIS A 233 1.33 -11.03 -12.09
N ASN A 234 0.87 -10.01 -12.82
CA ASN A 234 1.53 -8.69 -12.83
C ASN A 234 1.56 -8.05 -11.43
N THR A 235 0.55 -8.27 -10.61
CA THR A 235 0.50 -7.75 -9.23
C THR A 235 1.42 -8.52 -8.31
N ARG A 236 1.50 -9.85 -8.47
CA ARG A 236 2.46 -10.72 -7.77
C ARG A 236 3.89 -10.30 -8.08
N ASP A 237 4.24 -10.11 -9.35
CA ASP A 237 5.60 -9.77 -9.74
C ASP A 237 6.01 -8.40 -9.17
N LYS A 238 5.11 -7.41 -9.17
CA LYS A 238 5.35 -6.12 -8.47
C LYS A 238 5.51 -6.27 -6.97
N HIS A 239 4.70 -7.14 -6.36
CA HIS A 239 4.79 -7.42 -4.94
C HIS A 239 6.15 -8.05 -4.60
N ASP A 240 6.62 -9.00 -5.40
CA ASP A 240 7.90 -9.69 -5.18
C ASP A 240 9.08 -8.74 -5.36
N ASP A 241 9.06 -7.87 -6.38
CA ASP A 241 10.04 -6.80 -6.57
C ASP A 241 10.15 -5.89 -5.32
N LEU A 242 9.00 -5.49 -4.76
CA LEU A 242 8.97 -4.62 -3.58
C LEU A 242 9.38 -5.36 -2.30
N ASN A 243 8.97 -6.62 -2.17
CA ASN A 243 9.30 -7.48 -1.05
C ASN A 243 10.81 -7.81 -1.03
N GLU A 244 11.45 -7.97 -2.19
CA GLU A 244 12.90 -8.14 -2.27
C GLU A 244 13.63 -6.89 -1.73
N VAL A 245 13.19 -5.69 -2.14
CA VAL A 245 13.74 -4.43 -1.62
C VAL A 245 13.51 -4.32 -0.11
N GLN A 246 12.31 -4.66 0.36
CA GLN A 246 11.98 -4.67 1.79
C GLN A 246 12.88 -5.64 2.58
N GLN A 247 13.07 -6.87 2.10
CA GLN A 247 13.90 -7.88 2.78
C GLN A 247 15.35 -7.42 2.93
N ARG A 248 15.89 -6.71 1.93
CA ARG A 248 17.23 -6.10 2.01
C ARG A 248 17.32 -4.99 3.05
N LEU A 249 16.22 -4.28 3.33
CA LEU A 249 16.14 -3.19 4.30
C LEU A 249 15.88 -3.66 5.74
N GLY A 250 15.33 -4.88 5.90
CA GLY A 250 15.11 -5.54 7.19
C GLY A 250 13.80 -5.15 7.89
N THR A 251 13.51 -5.84 9.00
CA THR A 251 12.28 -5.64 9.79
C THR A 251 12.43 -4.52 10.82
N TRP A 252 11.37 -3.72 10.99
CA TRP A 252 11.39 -2.44 11.70
C TRP A 252 11.02 -2.49 13.18
N SER A 253 10.38 -3.56 13.67
CA SER A 253 9.73 -3.55 14.99
C SER A 253 10.71 -3.38 16.15
N TYR A 254 11.81 -4.15 16.22
CA TYR A 254 12.69 -4.13 17.40
C TYR A 254 13.75 -3.03 17.37
N ALA A 255 14.28 -2.71 16.20
CA ALA A 255 15.41 -1.82 16.09
C ALA A 255 15.01 -0.33 16.10
N VAL A 256 13.74 0.01 15.83
CA VAL A 256 13.19 1.34 16.11
C VAL A 256 13.12 1.60 17.61
N TYR A 257 12.61 0.66 18.42
CA TYR A 257 12.57 0.84 19.87
C TYR A 257 13.96 0.93 20.50
N LEU A 258 14.90 0.08 20.05
CA LEU A 258 16.29 0.14 20.48
C LEU A 258 16.96 1.45 20.06
N GLY A 259 16.75 1.88 18.81
CA GLY A 259 17.31 3.13 18.30
C GLY A 259 16.78 4.36 19.04
N VAL A 260 15.46 4.44 19.25
CA VAL A 260 14.82 5.52 20.02
C VAL A 260 15.30 5.52 21.48
N GLY A 261 15.32 4.35 22.13
CA GLY A 261 15.82 4.23 23.51
C GLY A 261 17.29 4.62 23.65
N THR A 262 18.13 4.27 22.65
CA THR A 262 19.55 4.64 22.62
C THR A 262 19.74 6.13 22.39
N ILE A 263 18.93 6.75 21.52
CA ILE A 263 18.95 8.21 21.32
C ILE A 263 18.55 8.93 22.62
N ILE A 264 17.50 8.48 23.31
CA ILE A 264 17.09 9.05 24.59
C ILE A 264 18.22 8.94 25.61
N TRP A 265 18.85 7.77 25.72
CA TRP A 265 19.98 7.55 26.62
C TRP A 265 21.19 8.45 26.30
N LEU A 266 21.53 8.59 25.01
CA LEU A 266 22.63 9.45 24.55
C LEU A 266 22.40 10.95 24.81
N LEU A 267 21.13 11.38 24.84
CA LEU A 267 20.75 12.78 25.04
C LEU A 267 20.45 13.13 26.50
N GLN A 268 20.40 12.13 27.40
CA GLN A 268 20.15 12.37 28.81
C GLN A 268 21.35 13.11 29.44
N PRO A 269 21.13 14.24 30.12
CA PRO A 269 22.21 14.91 30.85
C PRO A 269 22.64 14.01 32.01
N PHE A 270 23.91 13.59 32.02
CA PHE A 270 24.57 13.07 33.21
C PHE A 270 25.02 14.23 34.10
#